data_AF-A0A090S1M5-F1
#
_entry.id   AF-A0A090S1M5-F1
#
_cell.length_a   1.000
_cell.length_b   1.000
_cell.length_c   1.000
_cell.angle_alpha   90.00
_cell.angle_beta   90.00
_cell.angle_gamma   90.00
#
_symmetry.space_group_name_H-M   'P 1'
#
loop_
_entity.id
_entity.type
_entity.pdbx_description
1 polymer ?
#
loop_
_entity_poly.entity_id
_entity_poly.type
_entity_poly.pdbx_seq_one_letter_code
_entity_poly.pdbx_strand_id
1 'polypeptide(L)'
;MITSWRNQGNQRRYDSSVLRRVAVIKTGQQLGLSLEEIKHALSSLPLNRAPSQEEWEQMGKNWKEILDQKIWLMTKLRDELGECIGCGCLSMSRCRLRNPQDTLADTLGNGATLWKSE
;
A
#
# COMPACT_ATOMS: atom_id res chain seq x y z
N MET A 1 1.59 -19.16 4.45
CA MET A 1 0.73 -18.17 5.15
C MET A 1 -0.23 -18.86 6.12
N ILE A 2 -0.87 -19.98 5.74
CA ILE A 2 -1.53 -20.91 6.67
C ILE A 2 -1.07 -22.34 6.37
N THR A 3 -1.19 -23.23 7.35
CA THR A 3 -0.82 -24.65 7.24
C THR A 3 -2.01 -25.53 7.65
N SER A 4 -2.05 -26.73 7.10
CA SER A 4 -3.04 -27.77 7.43
C SER A 4 -2.32 -29.07 7.70
N TRP A 5 -2.90 -29.94 8.51
CA TRP A 5 -2.54 -31.36 8.55
C TRP A 5 -3.63 -32.18 7.84
N ARG A 6 -3.32 -33.44 7.51
CA ARG A 6 -4.28 -34.34 6.85
C ARG A 6 -4.63 -35.51 7.76
N ASN A 7 -5.92 -35.85 7.83
CA ASN A 7 -6.37 -37.05 8.53
C ASN A 7 -6.15 -38.31 7.67
N GLN A 8 -6.49 -39.49 8.21
CA GLN A 8 -6.38 -40.77 7.49
C GLN A 8 -7.18 -40.79 6.17
N GLY A 9 -8.29 -40.06 6.09
CA GLY A 9 -9.10 -39.90 4.87
C GLY A 9 -8.59 -38.82 3.92
N ASN A 10 -7.35 -38.34 4.07
CA ASN A 10 -6.73 -37.31 3.23
C ASN A 10 -7.43 -35.93 3.26
N GLN A 11 -8.29 -35.67 4.25
CA GLN A 11 -8.99 -34.40 4.43
C GLN A 11 -8.12 -33.41 5.20
N ARG A 12 -8.12 -32.13 4.78
CA ARG A 12 -7.40 -31.06 5.47
C ARG A 12 -8.10 -30.70 6.79
N ARG A 13 -7.30 -30.55 7.84
CA ARG A 13 -7.72 -30.09 9.17
C ARG A 13 -6.84 -28.90 9.57
N TYR A 14 -7.44 -27.96 10.29
CA TYR A 14 -6.82 -26.69 10.69
C TYR A 14 -6.97 -26.52 12.19
N ASP A 15 -5.92 -25.98 12.80
CA ASP A 15 -5.97 -25.57 14.20
C ASP A 15 -6.76 -24.25 14.35
N SER A 16 -7.32 -23.99 15.54
CA SER A 16 -8.08 -22.76 15.81
C SER A 16 -7.23 -21.49 15.63
N SER A 17 -5.90 -21.57 15.84
CA SER A 17 -4.96 -20.46 15.58
C SER A 17 -4.97 -19.98 14.13
N VAL A 18 -5.41 -20.81 13.18
CA VAL A 18 -5.55 -20.42 11.77
C VAL A 18 -6.60 -19.33 11.60
N LEU A 19 -7.66 -19.29 12.42
CA LEU A 19 -8.69 -18.23 12.34
C LEU A 19 -8.08 -16.85 12.60
N ARG A 20 -7.20 -16.73 13.60
CA ARG A 20 -6.52 -15.47 13.91
C ARG A 20 -5.57 -15.05 12.80
N ARG A 21 -4.85 -16.01 12.19
CA ARG A 21 -4.02 -15.74 11.00
C ARG A 21 -4.86 -15.25 9.81
N VAL A 22 -6.01 -15.88 9.54
CA VAL A 22 -6.91 -15.46 8.46
C VAL A 22 -7.47 -14.05 8.73
N ALA A 23 -7.85 -13.75 9.97
CA ALA A 23 -8.31 -12.41 10.34
C ALA A 23 -7.24 -11.34 10.02
N VAL A 24 -5.98 -11.57 10.40
CA VAL A 24 -4.88 -10.66 10.07
C VAL A 24 -4.67 -10.53 8.57
N ILE A 25 -4.69 -11.64 7.82
CA ILE A 25 -4.57 -11.60 6.36
C ILE A 25 -5.67 -10.70 5.77
N LYS A 26 -6.91 -10.84 6.26
CA LYS A 26 -8.04 -10.00 5.83
C LYS A 26 -7.84 -8.53 6.18
N THR A 27 -7.36 -8.23 7.38
CA THR A 27 -7.03 -6.85 7.77
C THR A 27 -5.95 -6.26 6.86
N GLY A 28 -4.88 -7.02 6.57
CA GLY A 28 -3.83 -6.57 5.65
C GLY A 28 -4.36 -6.27 4.25
N GLN A 29 -5.26 -7.12 3.73
CA GLN A 29 -5.93 -6.89 2.45
C GLN A 29 -6.81 -5.62 2.47
N GLN A 30 -7.53 -5.35 3.56
CA GLN A 30 -8.34 -4.14 3.72
C GLN A 30 -7.48 -2.86 3.76
N LEU A 31 -6.27 -2.95 4.31
CA LEU A 31 -5.27 -1.87 4.28
C LEU A 31 -4.62 -1.70 2.89
N GLY A 32 -5.00 -2.53 1.92
CA GLY A 32 -4.49 -2.50 0.55
C GLY A 32 -3.06 -3.06 0.43
N LEU A 33 -2.68 -3.99 1.29
CA LEU A 33 -1.44 -4.77 1.12
C LEU A 33 -1.67 -5.93 0.15
N SER A 34 -0.68 -6.19 -0.69
CA SER A 34 -0.61 -7.38 -1.54
C SER A 34 -0.41 -8.66 -0.71
N LEU A 35 -0.77 -9.80 -1.29
CA LEU A 35 -0.52 -11.09 -0.63
C LEU A 35 0.97 -11.36 -0.38
N GLU A 36 1.85 -10.79 -1.21
CA GLU A 36 3.30 -10.93 -1.06
C GLU A 36 3.82 -10.13 0.14
N GLU A 37 3.38 -8.88 0.31
CA GLU A 37 3.71 -8.06 1.49
C GLU A 37 3.18 -8.71 2.77
N ILE A 38 1.95 -9.23 2.75
CA ILE A 38 1.37 -9.93 3.90
C ILE A 38 2.17 -11.22 4.18
N LYS A 39 2.59 -11.96 3.14
CA LYS A 39 3.41 -13.16 3.31
C LYS A 39 4.75 -12.83 3.97
N HIS A 40 5.41 -11.75 3.54
CA HIS A 40 6.67 -11.28 4.11
C HIS A 40 6.48 -10.82 5.57
N ALA A 41 5.42 -10.05 5.87
CA ALA A 41 5.13 -9.64 7.24
C ALA A 41 4.87 -10.84 8.18
N LEU A 42 4.20 -11.88 7.68
CA LEU A 42 3.89 -13.09 8.45
C LEU A 42 5.06 -14.09 8.54
N SER A 43 6.17 -13.90 7.81
CA SER A 43 7.27 -14.88 7.81
C SER A 43 8.08 -14.87 9.10
N SER A 44 8.03 -13.78 9.86
CA SER A 44 8.61 -13.68 11.20
C SER A 44 7.75 -14.37 12.28
N LEU A 45 6.52 -14.77 11.94
CA LEU A 45 5.56 -15.32 12.90
C LEU A 45 5.48 -16.85 12.86
N PRO A 46 5.31 -17.52 14.02
CA PRO A 46 5.29 -18.98 14.11
C PRO A 46 4.09 -19.61 13.40
N LEU A 47 4.33 -20.58 12.53
CA LEU A 47 3.28 -21.23 11.72
C LEU A 47 2.44 -22.26 12.50
N ASN A 48 2.96 -22.77 13.60
CA ASN A 48 2.42 -23.90 14.36
C ASN A 48 1.76 -23.51 15.69
N ARG A 49 1.76 -22.22 16.05
CA ARG A 49 1.06 -21.69 17.21
C ARG A 49 0.47 -20.31 16.92
N ALA A 50 -0.43 -19.87 17.79
CA ALA A 50 -0.83 -18.46 17.80
C ALA A 50 0.39 -17.57 18.13
N PRO A 51 0.64 -16.49 17.37
CA PRO A 51 1.65 -15.51 17.75
C PRO A 51 1.30 -14.79 19.06
N SER A 52 2.32 -14.42 19.85
CA SER A 52 2.17 -13.65 21.07
C SER A 52 1.80 -12.20 20.77
N GLN A 53 1.43 -11.45 21.81
CA GLN A 53 1.11 -10.03 21.66
C GLN A 53 2.31 -9.22 21.17
N GLU A 54 3.51 -9.49 21.69
CA GLU A 54 4.74 -8.81 21.30
C GLU A 54 5.10 -9.07 19.83
N GLU A 55 4.91 -10.32 19.37
CA GLU A 55 5.10 -10.70 17.98
C GLU A 55 4.11 -9.94 17.06
N TRP A 56 2.86 -9.77 17.50
CA TRP A 56 1.86 -8.97 16.79
C TRP A 56 2.21 -7.48 16.76
N GLU A 57 2.64 -6.92 17.88
CA GLU A 57 3.04 -5.52 17.98
C GLU A 57 4.23 -5.22 17.07
N GLN A 58 5.22 -6.12 17.04
CA GLN A 58 6.39 -5.94 16.20
C GLN A 58 6.04 -6.01 14.71
N MET A 59 5.15 -6.91 14.30
CA MET A 59 4.62 -6.94 12.93
C MET A 59 3.80 -5.68 12.61
N GLY A 60 2.99 -5.21 13.57
CA GLY A 60 2.10 -4.07 13.43
C GLY A 60 2.82 -2.74 13.19
N LYS A 61 4.04 -2.56 13.73
CA LYS A 61 4.86 -1.35 13.49
C LYS A 61 5.09 -1.09 12.00
N ASN A 62 5.47 -2.14 11.25
CA ASN A 62 5.70 -2.02 9.81
C ASN A 62 4.40 -1.66 9.05
N TRP A 63 3.27 -2.25 9.44
CA TRP A 63 1.98 -1.95 8.81
C TRP A 63 1.51 -0.53 9.11
N LYS A 64 1.78 -0.04 10.32
CA LYS A 64 1.50 1.34 10.70
C LYS A 64 2.27 2.31 9.79
N GLU A 65 3.56 2.08 9.57
CA GLU A 65 4.38 2.93 8.68
C GLU A 65 3.83 2.95 7.24
N ILE A 66 3.45 1.80 6.70
CA ILE A 66 2.84 1.71 5.36
C ILE A 66 1.50 2.47 5.32
N LEU A 67 0.67 2.33 6.36
CA LEU A 67 -0.60 3.02 6.45
C LEU A 67 -0.41 4.54 6.55
N ASP A 68 0.52 4.99 7.37
CA ASP A 68 0.85 6.41 7.56
C ASP A 68 1.32 7.05 6.25
N GLN A 69 2.16 6.34 5.47
CA GLN A 69 2.57 6.79 4.14
C GLN A 69 1.39 6.91 3.17
N LYS A 70 0.47 5.95 3.17
CA LYS A 70 -0.74 6.01 2.33
C LYS A 70 -1.65 7.17 2.73
N ILE A 71 -1.86 7.38 4.03
CA ILE A 71 -2.65 8.51 4.56
C ILE A 71 -2.02 9.83 4.12
N TRP A 72 -0.70 9.97 4.27
CA TRP A 72 0.01 11.17 3.86
C TRP A 72 -0.16 11.45 2.36
N LEU A 73 0.06 10.44 1.50
CA LEU A 73 -0.07 10.60 0.05
C LEU A 73 -1.50 10.97 -0.36
N MET A 74 -2.50 10.28 0.21
CA MET A 74 -3.90 10.58 -0.08
C MET A 74 -4.32 11.96 0.42
N THR A 75 -3.81 12.39 1.57
CA THR A 75 -4.04 13.73 2.11
C THR A 75 -3.44 14.79 1.20
N LYS A 76 -2.17 14.61 0.79
CA LYS A 76 -1.50 15.48 -0.17
C LYS A 76 -2.26 15.58 -1.48
N LEU A 77 -2.67 14.43 -2.05
CA LEU A 77 -3.42 14.39 -3.30
C LEU A 77 -4.78 15.09 -3.19
N ARG A 78 -5.50 14.90 -2.08
CA ARG A 78 -6.76 15.59 -1.80
C ARG A 78 -6.57 17.10 -1.76
N ASP A 79 -5.53 17.56 -1.08
CA ASP A 79 -5.25 18.99 -0.92
C ASP A 79 -4.85 19.61 -2.28
N GLU A 80 -4.02 18.92 -3.08
CA GLU A 80 -3.67 19.32 -4.46
C GLU A 80 -4.89 19.33 -5.40
N LEU A 81 -5.83 18.38 -5.24
CA LEU A 81 -7.08 18.35 -6.00
C LEU A 81 -7.94 19.59 -5.70
N GLY A 82 -7.99 20.05 -4.45
CA GLY A 82 -8.66 21.28 -4.07
C GLY A 82 -8.10 22.51 -4.80
N GLU A 83 -6.78 22.63 -4.89
CA GLU A 83 -6.13 23.70 -5.66
C GLU A 83 -6.45 23.61 -7.16
N CYS A 84 -6.56 22.40 -7.71
CA CYS A 84 -6.85 22.18 -9.13
C CYS A 84 -8.31 22.49 -9.50
N ILE A 85 -9.27 22.19 -8.62
CA ILE A 85 -10.69 22.53 -8.83
C ILE A 85 -10.89 24.06 -8.78
N GLY A 86 -10.16 24.76 -7.89
CA GLY A 86 -10.17 26.23 -7.83
C GLY A 86 -9.52 26.92 -9.04
N CYS A 87 -8.57 26.26 -9.73
CA CYS A 87 -7.95 26.78 -10.96
C CYS A 87 -8.87 26.70 -12.18
N GLY A 88 -9.78 25.71 -12.22
CA GLY A 88 -10.69 25.47 -13.37
C GLY A 88 -9.98 25.21 -14.71
N CYS A 89 -8.66 25.05 -14.70
CA CYS A 89 -7.86 25.37 -15.87
C CYS A 89 -7.61 24.18 -16.81
N LEU A 90 -7.74 22.92 -16.36
CA LEU A 90 -7.42 21.70 -17.14
C LEU A 90 -6.11 21.84 -17.96
N SER A 91 -5.21 22.71 -17.50
CA SER A 91 -4.07 23.20 -18.27
C SER A 91 -2.83 22.45 -17.81
N MET A 92 -2.14 21.82 -18.77
CA MET A 92 -0.87 21.12 -18.52
C MET A 92 0.21 22.03 -17.93
N SER A 93 0.12 23.35 -18.10
CA SER A 93 1.13 24.31 -17.61
C SER A 93 0.93 24.78 -16.17
N ARG A 94 -0.21 24.49 -15.52
CA ARG A 94 -0.51 24.95 -14.14
C ARG A 94 -0.89 23.83 -13.17
N CYS A 95 -1.25 22.65 -13.66
CA CYS A 95 -1.69 21.55 -12.81
C CYS A 95 -0.47 20.78 -12.25
N ARG A 96 -0.04 21.14 -11.03
CA ARG A 96 0.99 20.40 -10.26
C ARG A 96 0.68 18.90 -10.10
N LEU A 97 -0.61 18.54 -10.13
CA LEU A 97 -1.09 17.17 -10.06
C LEU A 97 -0.70 16.31 -11.27
N ARG A 98 -0.51 16.93 -12.45
CA ARG A 98 -0.20 16.22 -13.70
C ARG A 98 1.26 16.36 -14.12
N ASN A 99 1.92 17.45 -13.75
CA ASN A 99 3.34 17.68 -14.04
C ASN A 99 4.07 18.27 -12.81
N PRO A 100 4.27 17.49 -11.74
CA PRO A 100 4.88 17.99 -10.49
C PRO A 100 6.35 18.38 -10.63
N GLN A 101 6.99 18.08 -11.76
CA GLN A 101 8.40 18.34 -12.05
C GLN A 101 8.56 18.94 -13.46
N ASP A 102 7.80 19.99 -13.78
CA ASP A 102 7.86 20.66 -15.10
C ASP A 102 9.17 21.44 -15.32
N THR A 103 10.29 20.71 -15.38
CA THR A 103 11.65 21.23 -15.59
C THR A 103 11.81 21.92 -16.94
N LEU A 104 10.95 21.59 -17.91
CA LEU A 104 10.90 22.24 -19.21
C LEU A 104 10.21 23.61 -19.13
N ALA A 105 9.21 23.80 -18.27
CA ALA A 105 8.65 25.13 -18.03
C ALA A 105 9.69 26.09 -17.41
N ASP A 106 10.53 25.60 -16.49
CA ASP A 106 11.59 26.40 -15.87
C ASP A 106 12.66 26.87 -16.86
N THR A 107 12.90 26.09 -17.93
CA THR A 107 13.97 26.35 -18.90
C THR A 107 13.48 26.96 -20.21
N LEU A 108 12.26 26.63 -20.65
CA LEU A 108 11.72 26.99 -21.97
C LEU A 108 10.46 27.86 -21.89
N GLY A 109 9.96 28.14 -20.68
CA GLY A 109 8.77 28.95 -20.45
C GLY A 109 7.46 28.24 -20.76
N ASN A 110 6.36 28.99 -20.67
CA ASN A 110 5.01 28.46 -20.82
C ASN A 110 4.63 28.36 -22.31
N GLY A 111 4.57 27.16 -22.90
CA GLY A 111 4.16 26.99 -24.29
C GLY A 111 4.44 25.60 -24.87
N ALA A 112 4.02 25.36 -26.11
CA ALA A 112 4.35 24.11 -26.82
C ALA A 112 5.83 24.08 -27.17
N THR A 113 6.56 23.10 -26.65
CA THR A 113 7.98 22.87 -26.95
C THR A 113 8.12 21.67 -27.90
N LEU A 114 8.93 21.85 -28.95
CA LEU A 114 9.25 20.77 -29.87
C LEU A 114 10.13 19.75 -29.14
N TRP A 115 9.65 18.50 -29.07
CA TRP A 115 10.44 17.40 -28.54
C TRP A 115 11.63 17.15 -29.47
N LYS A 116 12.83 17.55 -29.06
CA LYS A 116 14.06 17.20 -29.79
C LYS A 116 14.36 15.74 -29.50
N SER A 117 14.02 14.85 -30.43
CA SER A 117 14.53 13.48 -30.44
C SER A 117 16.02 13.54 -30.79
N GLU A 118 16.88 13.10 -29.87
CA GLU A 118 18.24 12.68 -30.20
C GLU A 118 18.22 11.35 -30.96
#